data_AF-G0QRR8-F1
#
_entry.id   AF-G0QRR8-F1
#
_cell.length_a   1.000
_cell.length_b   1.000
_cell.length_c   1.000
_cell.angle_alpha   90.00
_cell.angle_beta   90.00
_cell.angle_gamma   90.00
#
_symmetry.space_group_name_H-M   'P 1'
#
loop_
_entity.id
_entity.type
_entity.pdbx_description
1 polymer ?
#
loop_
_entity_poly.entity_id
_entity_poly.type
_entity_poly.pdbx_seq_one_letter_code
_entity_poly.pdbx_strand_id
1 'polypeptide(L)'
;MLYKRCLHASVLIENKLYIIGGKGSGNQILSSCEIYDIESGKKEELNSLNEARCNFQAIVLQDFIYVFGGVNEKGETLGNVERY
;
A
#
# COMPACT_ATOMS: atom_id res chain seq x y z
N MET A 1 -9.03 6.24 5.08
CA MET A 1 -9.07 5.01 4.30
C MET A 1 -10.48 4.75 3.77
N LEU A 2 -10.57 4.36 2.50
CA LEU A 2 -11.72 3.86 1.74
C LEU A 2 -11.96 2.38 2.09
N TYR A 3 -10.88 1.66 2.42
CA TYR A 3 -10.92 0.26 2.84
C TYR A 3 -10.45 0.11 4.29
N LYS A 4 -11.14 -0.72 5.08
CA LYS A 4 -10.60 -1.15 6.38
C LYS A 4 -9.40 -2.05 6.11
N ARG A 5 -8.24 -1.77 6.72
CA ARG A 5 -7.02 -2.56 6.51
C ARG A 5 -6.07 -2.54 7.71
N CYS A 6 -5.24 -3.57 7.84
CA CYS A 6 -4.06 -3.64 8.73
C CYS A 6 -2.86 -4.19 7.94
N LEU A 7 -1.66 -4.22 8.52
CA LEU A 7 -0.44 -4.75 7.88
C LEU A 7 -0.12 -4.14 6.50
N HIS A 8 -0.59 -2.91 6.28
CA HIS A 8 -0.30 -2.10 5.10
C HIS A 8 0.97 -1.28 5.35
N ALA A 9 1.55 -0.74 4.29
CA ALA A 9 2.54 0.32 4.42
C ALA A 9 1.90 1.68 4.14
N SER A 10 2.44 2.72 4.77
CA SER A 10 2.12 4.09 4.42
C SER A 10 3.38 4.92 4.25
N VAL A 11 3.36 5.85 3.30
CA VAL A 11 4.43 6.82 3.08
C VAL A 11 3.84 8.21 2.89
N LEU A 12 4.58 9.22 3.32
CA LEU A 12 4.22 10.62 3.15
C LEU A 12 5.03 11.20 1.97
N ILE A 13 4.33 11.73 0.98
CA ILE A 13 4.93 12.52 -0.10
C ILE A 13 4.22 13.86 -0.09
N GLU A 14 4.99 14.93 0.13
CA GLU A 14 4.47 16.28 0.34
C GLU A 14 3.40 16.30 1.46
N ASN A 15 2.13 16.51 1.10
CA ASN A 15 1.00 16.57 2.04
C ASN A 15 -0.03 15.46 1.80
N LYS A 16 0.41 14.37 1.17
CA LYS A 16 -0.42 13.23 0.78
C LYS A 16 0.12 11.96 1.41
N LEU A 17 -0.72 11.28 2.18
CA LEU A 17 -0.43 9.95 2.72
C LEU A 17 -0.85 8.89 1.71
N TYR A 18 0.13 8.17 1.19
CA TYR A 18 -0.08 7.02 0.33
C TYR A 18 -0.22 5.80 1.22
N ILE A 19 -1.34 5.10 1.10
CA ILE A 19 -1.68 3.91 1.89
C ILE A 19 -1.77 2.74 0.91
N ILE A 20 -0.88 1.77 1.08
CA ILE A 20 -0.56 0.78 0.05
C ILE A 20 -0.88 -0.61 0.60
N GLY A 21 -1.67 -1.38 -0.15
CA GLY A 21 -1.94 -2.80 0.10
C GLY A 21 -2.42 -3.12 1.51
N GLY A 22 -1.94 -4.23 2.06
CA GLY A 22 -2.27 -4.71 3.40
C GLY A 22 -3.37 -5.77 3.41
N LYS A 23 -4.01 -5.92 4.56
CA LYS A 23 -5.00 -6.96 4.82
C LYS A 23 -6.33 -6.35 5.24
N GLY A 24 -7.36 -6.57 4.44
CA GLY A 24 -8.71 -6.06 4.64
C GLY A 24 -9.64 -6.99 5.42
N SER A 25 -10.93 -6.66 5.39
CA SER A 25 -11.99 -7.47 6.00
C SER A 25 -11.98 -8.90 5.45
N GLY A 26 -12.35 -9.88 6.28
CA GLY A 26 -12.39 -11.28 5.85
C GLY A 26 -11.02 -11.88 5.52
N ASN A 27 -9.93 -11.29 6.01
CA ASN A 27 -8.55 -11.67 5.73
C ASN A 27 -8.10 -11.50 4.28
N GLN A 28 -8.83 -10.74 3.46
CA GLN A 28 -8.45 -10.44 2.08
C GLN A 28 -7.12 -9.68 2.04
N ILE A 29 -6.15 -10.14 1.24
CA ILE A 29 -4.95 -9.37 0.96
C ILE A 29 -5.26 -8.37 -0.16
N LEU A 30 -4.88 -7.11 0.03
CA LEU A 30 -5.25 -6.01 -0.84
C LEU A 30 -4.08 -5.63 -1.76
N SER A 31 -4.37 -5.43 -3.04
CA SER A 31 -3.52 -4.67 -3.96
C SER A 31 -3.92 -3.19 -4.03
N SER A 32 -5.07 -2.82 -3.46
CA SER A 32 -5.58 -1.45 -3.54
C SER A 32 -4.67 -0.46 -2.84
N CYS A 33 -4.43 0.67 -3.51
CA CYS A 33 -3.70 1.80 -3.00
C CYS A 33 -4.63 3.00 -2.93
N GLU A 34 -4.44 3.86 -1.94
CA GLU A 34 -5.24 5.07 -1.78
C GLU A 34 -4.39 6.23 -1.27
N ILE A 35 -4.76 7.44 -1.66
CA ILE A 35 -4.19 8.67 -1.14
C ILE A 35 -5.15 9.26 -0.12
N TYR A 36 -4.61 9.72 1.00
CA TYR A 36 -5.28 10.64 1.90
C TYR A 36 -4.58 12.00 1.84
N ASP A 37 -5.28 12.98 1.29
CA ASP A 37 -4.83 14.37 1.25
C ASP A 37 -5.08 15.01 2.62
N ILE A 38 -4.01 15.41 3.29
CA ILE A 38 -4.07 15.85 4.70
C ILE A 38 -4.78 17.21 4.82
N GLU A 39 -4.61 18.10 3.84
CA GLU A 39 -5.19 19.45 3.86
C GLU A 39 -6.71 19.42 3.64
N SER A 40 -7.15 18.72 2.62
CA SER A 40 -8.57 18.64 2.26
C SER A 40 -9.33 17.52 3.00
N GLY A 41 -8.61 16.61 3.65
CA GLY A 41 -9.17 15.40 4.27
C GLY A 41 -9.79 14.42 3.27
N LYS A 42 -9.57 14.64 1.96
CA LYS A 42 -10.14 13.80 0.90
C LYS A 42 -9.34 12.52 0.74
N LYS A 43 -10.04 11.50 0.26
CA LYS A 43 -9.48 10.18 -0.04
C LYS A 43 -9.68 9.93 -1.52
N GLU A 44 -8.66 9.40 -2.18
CA GLU A 44 -8.67 9.08 -3.60
C GLU A 44 -8.12 7.67 -3.82
N GLU A 45 -8.69 6.93 -4.75
CA GLU A 45 -8.11 5.65 -5.18
C GLU A 45 -6.91 5.90 -6.08
N LEU A 46 -5.92 5.03 -5.97
CA LEU A 46 -4.73 5.03 -6.80
C LEU A 46 -4.65 3.72 -7.58
N ASN A 47 -3.76 3.65 -8.59
CA ASN A 47 -3.48 2.40 -9.28
C ASN A 47 -3.13 1.30 -8.27
N SER A 48 -3.65 0.09 -8.48
CA SER A 48 -3.34 -1.02 -7.58
C SER A 48 -1.92 -1.52 -7.78
N LEU A 49 -1.36 -2.19 -6.77
CA LEU A 49 -0.17 -3.00 -6.93
C LEU A 49 -0.40 -4.10 -7.97
N ASN A 50 0.68 -4.51 -8.64
CA ASN A 50 0.69 -5.63 -9.56
C ASN A 50 0.42 -6.96 -8.83
N GLU A 51 0.84 -7.06 -7.57
CA GLU A 51 0.58 -8.21 -6.71
C GLU A 51 0.08 -7.74 -5.33
N ALA A 52 -1.11 -8.23 -4.95
CA ALA A 52 -1.67 -7.98 -3.63
C ALA A 52 -0.74 -8.52 -2.54
N ARG A 53 -0.42 -7.67 -1.55
CA ARG A 53 0.52 -8.04 -0.48
C ARG A 53 0.20 -7.36 0.85
N CYS A 54 0.60 -8.01 1.95
CA CYS A 54 0.56 -7.47 3.30
C CYS A 54 1.87 -7.76 4.06
N ASN A 55 2.03 -7.19 5.25
CA ASN A 55 3.19 -7.40 6.12
C ASN A 55 4.53 -7.07 5.42
N PHE A 56 4.56 -5.92 4.75
CA PHE A 56 5.68 -5.44 3.95
C PHE A 56 6.11 -4.04 4.39
N GLN A 57 7.18 -3.52 3.79
CA GLN A 57 7.63 -2.15 4.01
C GLN A 57 7.65 -1.36 2.69
N ALA A 58 7.40 -0.05 2.78
CA ALA A 58 7.54 0.87 1.66
C ALA A 58 8.41 2.08 2.04
N ILE A 59 9.17 2.60 1.09
CA ILE A 59 9.99 3.82 1.25
C ILE A 59 9.82 4.73 0.04
N VAL A 60 10.07 6.03 0.23
CA VAL A 60 10.15 6.99 -0.87
C VAL A 60 11.62 7.20 -1.22
N LEU A 61 11.97 7.09 -2.50
CA LEU A 61 13.30 7.39 -3.01
C LEU A 61 13.19 8.04 -4.40
N GLN A 62 13.70 9.26 -4.54
CA GLN A 62 13.75 9.99 -5.83
C GLN A 62 12.38 10.00 -6.52
N ASP A 63 11.34 10.44 -5.80
CA ASP A 63 9.96 10.61 -6.27
C ASP A 63 9.18 9.31 -6.56
N PHE A 64 9.77 8.15 -6.32
CA PHE A 64 9.08 6.85 -6.43
C PHE A 64 8.87 6.20 -5.07
N ILE A 65 7.81 5.41 -4.96
CA ILE A 65 7.58 4.56 -3.79
C ILE A 65 8.08 3.15 -4.12
N TYR A 66 8.97 2.63 -3.31
CA TYR A 66 9.46 1.26 -3.42
C TYR A 66 8.83 0.40 -2.34
N VAL A 67 8.31 -0.74 -2.75
CA VAL A 67 7.58 -1.70 -1.91
C VAL A 67 8.37 -3.00 -1.87
N PHE A 68 8.74 -3.47 -0.68
CA PHE A 68 9.66 -4.59 -0.49
C PHE A 68 8.98 -5.77 0.20
N GLY A 69 9.04 -6.93 -0.46
CA GLY A 69 8.65 -8.21 0.11
C GLY A 69 7.17 -8.27 0.54
N GLY A 70 6.91 -8.90 1.68
CA GLY A 70 5.56 -9.13 2.19
C GLY A 70 5.05 -10.54 1.92
N VAL A 71 3.74 -10.72 2.09
CA VAL A 71 3.03 -11.97 1.89
C VAL A 71 1.85 -11.75 0.95
N ASN A 72 1.73 -12.57 -0.10
CA ASN A 72 0.65 -12.49 -1.07
C ASN A 72 -0.62 -13.25 -0.62
N GLU A 73 -1.65 -13.27 -1.46
CA GLU A 73 -2.92 -13.98 -1.22
C GLU A 73 -2.77 -15.49 -0.98
N LYS A 74 -1.72 -16.11 -1.53
CA LYS A 74 -1.44 -17.54 -1.36
C LYS A 74 -0.69 -17.86 -0.06
N GLY A 75 -0.31 -16.84 0.72
CA GLY A 75 0.53 -16.99 1.91
C GLY A 75 2.02 -17.15 1.58
N GLU A 76 2.44 -16.87 0.34
CA GLU A 76 3.82 -16.97 -0.09
C GLU A 76 4.59 -15.71 0.32
N THR A 77 5.81 -15.88 0.83
CA THR A 77 6.71 -14.74 1.10
C THR A 77 7.29 -14.23 -0.20
N LEU A 78 7.15 -12.92 -0.43
CA LEU A 78 7.62 -12.27 -1.64
C LEU A 78 9.07 -11.81 -1.48
N GLY A 79 9.88 -12.06 -2.52
CA GLY A 79 11.25 -11.55 -2.64
C GLY A 79 11.39 -10.43 -3.68
N ASN A 80 10.29 -10.01 -4.30
CA ASN A 80 10.28 -8.94 -5.29
C ASN A 80 10.23 -7.55 -4.65
N VAL A 81 10.71 -6.57 -5.42
CA VAL A 81 10.52 -5.15 -5.16
C VAL A 81 9.59 -4.61 -6.23
N GLU A 82 8.59 -3.86 -5.80
CA GLU A 82 7.68 -3.16 -6.71
C GLU A 82 7.95 -1.65 -6.61
N ARG A 83 8.07 -0.99 -7.77
CA ARG A 83 8.21 0.46 -7.86
C ARG A 83 6.87 1.05 -8.30
N TYR A 84 6.39 1.97 -7.50
CA TYR A 84 5.18 2.72 -7.70
C TYR A 84 5.50 4.18 -8.04
#